data_AF-A0A7D7LT95-F1
#
_entry.id   AF-A0A7D7LT95-F1
#
_cell.length_a   1.000
_cell.length_b   1.000
_cell.length_c   1.000
_cell.angle_alpha   90.00
_cell.angle_beta   90.00
_cell.angle_gamma   90.00
#
_symmetry.space_group_name_H-M   'P 1'
#
loop_
_entity.id
_entity.type
_entity.pdbx_description
1 polymer ?
#
loop_
_entity_poly.entity_id
_entity_poly.type
_entity_poly.pdbx_seq_one_letter_code
_entity_poly.pdbx_strand_id
1 'polypeptide(L)'
;MIDSKLLIDRKHALSIRKQCEVLEINRSGFYYEPKGEPQVNLEIMEIMDKHILEEPTAGVLTMQSMLEDRGIHIGYERVRRLMRLASIKPIYPRRHLTQWKKNEYIYPYLLRNLAITEKNQVWEIDITYIPMAKGFMYLTAIIDVYSRYIVGWGLSNSLDADSSLRVVKDAIRDHGKPSILNSDQGSQFTCREYVEYLKDQHIQISMDGKGRALDNIYIERFWRTISISTSI
;
A
#
# COMPACT_ATOMS: atom_id res chain seq x y z
N MET A 1 6.51 5.20 14.61
CA MET A 1 7.30 6.41 14.98
C MET A 1 6.34 7.37 15.63
N ILE A 2 6.61 7.79 16.85
CA ILE A 2 5.87 8.87 17.50
C ILE A 2 6.12 10.13 16.67
N ASP A 3 5.06 10.83 16.25
CA ASP A 3 5.22 12.11 15.56
C ASP A 3 5.92 13.08 16.53
N SER A 4 7.21 13.36 16.28
CA SER A 4 8.05 14.16 17.15
C SER A 4 7.49 15.58 17.37
N LYS A 5 6.55 16.04 16.54
CA LYS A 5 5.80 17.28 16.76
C LYS A 5 4.95 17.26 18.02
N LEU A 6 4.46 16.09 18.44
CA LEU A 6 3.61 15.92 19.63
C LEU A 6 4.39 16.13 20.95
N LEU A 7 5.72 16.13 20.90
CA LEU A 7 6.59 16.35 22.05
C LEU A 7 6.89 17.84 22.31
N ILE A 8 6.44 18.74 21.44
CA ILE A 8 6.64 20.19 21.58
C ILE A 8 5.50 20.79 22.41
N ASP A 9 5.84 21.35 23.57
CA ASP A 9 4.89 21.98 24.48
C ASP A 9 5.04 23.51 24.49
N ARG A 10 3.95 24.21 24.17
CA ARG A 10 3.89 25.69 24.15
C ARG A 10 3.97 26.32 25.55
N LYS A 11 3.71 25.56 26.61
CA LYS A 11 3.76 26.01 28.01
C LYS A 11 5.09 25.71 28.70
N HIS A 12 6.00 25.02 28.01
CA HIS A 12 7.30 24.68 28.55
C HIS A 12 8.17 25.93 28.76
N ALA A 13 9.11 25.87 29.71
CA ALA A 13 10.07 26.94 29.99
C ALA A 13 11.05 27.21 28.81
N LEU A 14 11.14 26.29 27.85
CA LEU A 14 11.98 26.41 26.66
C LEU A 14 11.17 27.00 25.52
N SER A 15 11.77 27.91 24.75
CA SER A 15 11.11 28.43 23.55
C SER A 15 10.89 27.31 22.52
N ILE A 16 9.83 27.42 21.70
CA ILE A 16 9.52 26.47 20.61
C ILE A 16 10.75 26.25 19.71
N ARG A 17 11.55 27.30 19.46
CA ARG A 17 12.81 27.19 18.69
C ARG A 17 13.80 26.22 19.32
N LYS A 18 13.98 26.30 20.64
CA LYS A 18 14.93 25.47 21.38
C LYS A 18 14.43 24.02 21.51
N GLN A 19 13.12 23.84 21.64
CA GLN A 19 12.50 22.51 21.61
C GLN A 19 12.64 21.85 20.23
N CYS A 20 12.40 22.58 19.15
CA CYS A 20 12.63 22.08 17.78
C CYS A 20 14.10 21.72 17.53
N GLU A 21 15.05 22.51 18.06
CA GLU A 21 16.49 22.24 17.96
C GLU A 21 16.90 20.97 18.71
N VAL A 22 16.40 20.76 19.92
CA VAL A 22 16.65 19.54 20.73
C VAL A 22 16.03 18.29 20.10
N LEU A 23 14.87 18.44 19.45
CA LEU A 23 14.16 17.34 18.79
C LEU A 23 14.60 17.12 17.33
N GLU A 24 15.58 17.88 16.84
CA GLU A 24 16.07 17.86 15.45
C GLU A 24 14.96 18.07 14.39
N ILE A 25 13.91 18.83 14.74
CA ILE A 25 12.79 19.14 13.84
C ILE A 25 13.00 20.51 13.22
N ASN A 26 12.83 20.62 11.91
CA ASN A 26 12.79 21.94 11.28
C ASN A 26 11.57 22.74 11.78
N ARG A 27 11.81 23.95 12.32
CA ARG A 27 10.78 24.83 12.86
C ARG A 27 9.62 25.08 11.88
N SER A 28 9.88 25.16 10.57
CA SER A 28 8.81 25.35 9.58
C SER A 28 7.89 24.13 9.49
N GLY A 29 8.43 22.93 9.67
CA GLY A 29 7.68 21.68 9.73
C GLY A 29 6.76 21.59 10.94
N PHE A 30 7.10 22.22 12.07
CA PHE A 30 6.23 22.27 13.25
C PHE A 30 4.92 23.05 13.00
N TYR A 31 5.00 24.18 12.30
CA TYR A 31 3.81 24.97 11.95
C TYR A 31 3.08 24.47 10.70
N TYR A 32 3.71 23.56 9.95
CA TYR A 32 3.13 22.99 8.75
C TYR A 32 2.15 21.87 9.10
N GLU A 33 0.86 22.16 8.92
CA GLU A 33 -0.18 21.14 8.85
C GLU A 33 -0.29 20.63 7.41
N PRO A 34 -0.06 19.34 7.15
CA PRO A 34 -0.28 18.77 5.83
C PRO A 34 -1.76 18.91 5.48
N LYS A 35 -2.06 19.74 4.49
CA LYS A 35 -3.41 19.83 3.93
C LYS A 35 -3.61 18.59 3.07
N GLY A 36 -4.49 17.70 3.51
CA GLY A 36 -4.95 16.61 2.66
C GLY A 36 -5.76 17.13 1.46
N GLU A 37 -6.18 16.22 0.59
CA GLU A 37 -6.92 16.60 -0.60
C GLU A 37 -8.31 17.16 -0.24
N PRO A 38 -8.78 18.21 -0.94
CA PRO A 38 -10.12 18.74 -0.73
C PRO A 38 -11.18 17.69 -1.10
N GLN A 39 -12.32 17.72 -0.40
CA GLN A 39 -13.41 16.74 -0.56
C GLN A 39 -13.82 16.52 -2.02
N VAL A 40 -13.92 17.60 -2.80
CA VAL A 40 -14.24 17.56 -4.23
C VAL A 40 -13.27 16.65 -5.00
N ASN A 41 -11.97 16.68 -4.68
CA ASN A 41 -10.99 15.82 -5.33
C ASN A 41 -11.16 14.35 -4.96
N LEU A 42 -11.57 14.05 -3.73
CA LEU A 42 -11.83 12.68 -3.27
C LEU A 42 -13.03 12.08 -4.02
N GLU A 43 -14.11 12.84 -4.17
CA GLU A 43 -15.29 12.45 -4.94
C GLU A 43 -14.93 12.16 -6.41
N ILE A 44 -14.11 13.03 -7.02
CA ILE A 44 -13.62 12.82 -8.39
C ILE A 44 -12.76 11.55 -8.48
N MET A 45 -11.88 11.32 -7.51
CA MET A 45 -11.06 10.11 -7.46
C MET A 45 -11.93 8.86 -7.37
N GLU A 46 -12.94 8.85 -6.51
CA GLU A 46 -13.87 7.72 -6.35
C GLU A 46 -14.66 7.43 -7.63
N ILE A 47 -15.11 8.48 -8.34
CA ILE A 47 -15.79 8.35 -9.63
C ILE A 47 -14.86 7.70 -10.66
N MET A 48 -13.61 8.17 -10.77
CA MET A 48 -12.63 7.60 -11.70
C MET A 48 -12.26 6.16 -11.32
N ASP A 49 -12.19 5.84 -10.02
CA ASP A 49 -11.87 4.51 -9.52
C ASP A 49 -12.99 3.50 -9.84
N LYS A 50 -14.25 3.91 -9.72
CA LYS A 50 -15.38 3.09 -10.19
C LYS A 50 -15.33 2.89 -11.70
N HIS A 51 -15.02 3.95 -12.45
CA HIS A 51 -15.02 3.89 -13.90
C HIS A 51 -13.88 3.02 -14.47
N ILE A 52 -12.70 3.00 -13.85
CA ILE A 52 -11.59 2.16 -14.34
C ILE A 52 -11.89 0.66 -14.22
N LEU A 53 -12.79 0.26 -13.31
CA LEU A 53 -13.26 -1.13 -13.21
C LEU A 53 -14.15 -1.53 -14.39
N GLU A 54 -14.88 -0.58 -14.96
CA GLU A 54 -15.74 -0.79 -16.13
C GLU A 54 -14.93 -0.69 -17.43
N GLU A 55 -14.03 0.29 -17.52
CA GLU A 55 -13.16 0.51 -18.68
C GLU A 55 -11.68 0.56 -18.25
N PRO A 56 -11.00 -0.61 -18.18
CA PRO A 56 -9.62 -0.69 -17.70
C PRO A 56 -8.60 0.08 -18.54
N THR A 57 -8.95 0.42 -19.78
CA THR A 57 -8.10 1.19 -20.71
C THR A 57 -8.23 2.71 -20.55
N ALA A 58 -9.16 3.19 -19.71
CA ALA A 58 -9.50 4.61 -19.61
C ALA A 58 -8.35 5.46 -19.06
N GLY A 59 -7.65 6.15 -19.97
CA GLY A 59 -6.56 7.05 -19.65
C GLY A 59 -7.01 8.44 -19.24
N VAL A 60 -6.07 9.37 -19.07
CA VAL A 60 -6.37 10.74 -18.59
C VAL A 60 -7.42 11.45 -19.46
N LEU A 61 -7.35 11.30 -20.78
CA LEU A 61 -8.32 11.93 -21.69
C LEU A 61 -9.69 11.26 -21.62
N THR A 62 -9.74 9.93 -21.53
CA THR A 62 -11.00 9.19 -21.36
C THR A 62 -11.67 9.54 -20.04
N MET A 63 -10.90 9.58 -18.96
CA MET A 63 -11.39 10.01 -17.64
C MET A 63 -11.86 11.45 -17.65
N GLN A 64 -11.15 12.35 -18.32
CA GLN A 64 -11.59 13.73 -18.48
C GLN A 64 -12.93 13.80 -19.23
N SER A 65 -13.07 13.09 -20.36
CA SER A 65 -14.31 13.05 -21.13
C SER A 65 -15.47 12.48 -20.30
N MET A 66 -15.24 11.37 -19.60
CA MET A 66 -16.24 10.76 -18.72
C MET A 66 -16.68 11.71 -17.60
N LEU A 67 -15.75 12.49 -17.03
CA LEU A 67 -16.07 13.50 -16.03
C LEU A 67 -16.85 14.68 -16.64
N GLU A 68 -16.51 15.10 -17.86
CA GLU A 68 -17.26 16.13 -18.61
C GLU A 68 -18.70 15.69 -18.91
N ASP A 69 -18.91 14.43 -19.31
CA ASP A 69 -20.24 13.85 -19.53
C ASP A 69 -21.10 13.83 -18.25
N ARG A 70 -20.45 13.83 -17.07
CA ARG A 70 -21.08 13.93 -15.75
C ARG A 70 -21.21 15.38 -15.25
N GLY A 71 -20.89 16.37 -16.08
CA GLY A 71 -20.96 17.80 -15.74
C GLY A 71 -19.79 18.30 -14.89
N ILE A 72 -18.71 17.52 -14.76
CA ILE A 72 -17.54 17.84 -13.93
C ILE A 72 -16.40 18.31 -14.86
N HIS A 73 -16.24 19.63 -14.98
CA HIS A 73 -15.20 20.22 -15.83
C HIS A 73 -13.86 20.34 -15.11
N ILE A 74 -12.88 19.53 -15.52
CA ILE A 74 -11.55 19.45 -14.89
C ILE A 74 -10.48 19.39 -15.97
N GLY A 75 -9.46 20.24 -15.83
CA GLY A 75 -8.33 20.23 -16.77
C GLY A 75 -7.49 18.96 -16.70
N TYR A 76 -6.93 18.58 -17.84
CA TYR A 76 -6.07 17.41 -18.05
C TYR A 76 -5.02 17.17 -16.95
N GLU A 77 -4.23 18.19 -16.57
CA GLU A 77 -3.19 18.02 -15.54
C GLU A 77 -3.77 17.73 -14.16
N ARG A 78 -4.96 18.25 -13.85
CA ARG A 78 -5.65 17.95 -12.59
C ARG A 78 -6.19 16.52 -12.61
N VAL A 79 -6.80 16.05 -13.70
CA VAL A 79 -7.20 14.64 -13.86
C VAL A 79 -5.99 13.72 -13.71
N ARG A 80 -4.89 14.00 -14.40
CA ARG A 80 -3.63 13.24 -14.30
C ARG A 80 -3.10 13.19 -12.87
N ARG A 81 -3.09 14.32 -12.16
CA ARG A 81 -2.64 14.39 -10.76
C ARG A 81 -3.54 13.55 -9.87
N LEU A 82 -4.86 13.64 -10.04
CA LEU A 82 -5.83 12.89 -9.26
C LEU A 82 -5.76 11.38 -9.52
N MET A 83 -5.61 10.96 -10.79
CA MET A 83 -5.37 9.56 -11.14
C MET A 83 -4.09 9.03 -10.48
N ARG A 84 -3.00 9.82 -10.48
CA ARG A 84 -1.75 9.43 -9.80
C ARG A 84 -1.92 9.29 -8.30
N LEU A 85 -2.64 10.23 -7.66
CA LEU A 85 -2.92 10.18 -6.23
C LEU A 85 -3.78 8.96 -5.87
N ALA A 86 -4.85 8.71 -6.62
CA ALA A 86 -5.71 7.54 -6.44
C ALA A 86 -5.09 6.22 -6.93
N SER A 87 -3.84 6.23 -7.42
CA SER A 87 -3.17 5.07 -8.02
C SER A 87 -3.90 4.42 -9.20
N ILE A 88 -4.84 5.14 -9.83
CA ILE A 88 -5.60 4.70 -11.00
C ILE A 88 -4.66 4.70 -12.20
N LYS A 89 -4.43 3.51 -12.76
CA LYS A 89 -3.54 3.32 -13.91
C LYS A 89 -4.30 2.62 -15.02
N PRO A 90 -4.47 3.24 -16.19
CA PRO A 90 -5.02 2.55 -17.34
C PRO A 90 -4.10 1.40 -17.75
N ILE A 91 -4.72 0.31 -18.15
CA ILE A 91 -4.09 -0.82 -18.80
C ILE A 91 -3.94 -0.46 -20.28
N TYR A 92 -2.71 -0.23 -20.72
CA TYR A 92 -2.39 -0.04 -22.14
C TYR A 92 -1.08 -0.75 -22.47
N PRO A 93 -0.90 -1.23 -23.72
CA PRO A 93 0.37 -1.81 -24.15
C PRO A 93 1.48 -0.77 -24.02
N ARG A 94 2.41 -0.97 -23.08
CA ARG A 94 3.56 -0.09 -22.89
C ARG A 94 4.72 -0.56 -23.76
N ARG A 95 5.49 0.38 -24.32
CA ARG A 95 6.83 0.07 -24.85
C ARG A 95 7.65 -0.56 -23.72
N HIS A 96 8.22 -1.73 -23.98
CA HIS A 96 9.06 -2.47 -23.04
C HIS A 96 10.45 -1.78 -22.95
N LEU A 97 10.53 -0.69 -22.19
CA LEU A 97 11.73 0.16 -22.09
C LEU A 97 12.75 -0.30 -21.04
N THR A 98 12.39 -1.28 -20.21
CA THR A 98 13.28 -1.82 -19.17
C THR A 98 13.85 -3.16 -19.60
N GLN A 99 15.14 -3.19 -19.92
CA GLN A 99 15.91 -4.41 -19.68
C GLN A 99 16.01 -4.58 -18.17
N TRP A 100 15.35 -5.61 -17.64
CA TRP A 100 15.48 -5.99 -16.25
C TRP A 100 16.96 -6.32 -16.00
N LYS A 101 17.66 -5.51 -15.19
CA LYS A 101 18.80 -6.06 -14.47
C LYS A 101 18.26 -7.26 -13.69
N LYS A 102 18.99 -8.38 -13.68
CA LYS A 102 18.66 -9.53 -12.84
C LYS A 102 18.34 -9.01 -11.43
N ASN A 103 17.07 -9.02 -11.05
CA ASN A 103 16.69 -8.67 -9.68
C ASN A 103 17.10 -9.87 -8.83
N GLU A 104 18.21 -9.75 -8.13
CA GLU A 104 18.72 -10.75 -7.18
C GLU A 104 17.72 -11.07 -6.05
N TYR A 105 16.70 -10.24 -5.90
CA TYR A 105 15.68 -10.29 -4.85
C TYR A 105 14.32 -10.81 -5.33
N ILE A 106 14.19 -11.30 -6.58
CA ILE A 106 12.97 -11.98 -7.03
C ILE A 106 13.09 -13.49 -6.78
N TYR A 107 12.07 -14.06 -6.13
CA TYR A 107 11.99 -15.48 -5.80
C TYR A 107 10.95 -16.22 -6.65
N PRO A 108 11.11 -17.54 -6.86
CA PRO A 108 10.12 -18.34 -7.57
C PRO A 108 8.83 -18.46 -6.75
N TYR A 109 7.72 -18.75 -7.45
CA TYR A 109 6.45 -19.06 -6.82
C TYR A 109 6.43 -20.50 -6.31
N LEU A 110 6.16 -20.68 -5.01
CA LEU A 110 6.29 -21.97 -4.32
C LEU A 110 4.94 -22.68 -4.06
N LEU A 111 3.82 -21.98 -4.21
CA LEU A 111 2.51 -22.50 -3.80
C LEU A 111 1.87 -23.42 -4.87
N ARG A 112 2.53 -23.63 -6.01
CA ARG A 112 2.03 -24.51 -7.06
C ARG A 112 1.96 -25.96 -6.57
N ASN A 113 0.76 -26.55 -6.61
CA ASN A 113 0.48 -27.90 -6.12
C ASN A 113 0.82 -28.12 -4.64
N LEU A 114 0.91 -27.04 -3.85
CA LEU A 114 1.14 -27.14 -2.42
C LEU A 114 -0.19 -27.36 -1.70
N ALA A 115 -0.32 -28.49 -1.01
CA ALA A 115 -1.45 -28.71 -0.11
C ALA A 115 -1.21 -27.92 1.19
N ILE A 116 -2.11 -27.00 1.50
CA ILE A 116 -2.06 -26.18 2.72
C ILE A 116 -2.94 -26.85 3.77
N THR A 117 -2.32 -27.50 4.75
CA THR A 117 -2.98 -28.40 5.72
C THR A 117 -2.91 -27.95 7.17
N GLU A 118 -2.10 -26.93 7.47
CA GLU A 118 -1.91 -26.44 8.85
C GLU A 118 -1.75 -24.92 8.93
N LYS A 119 -1.99 -24.37 10.13
CA LYS A 119 -1.80 -22.95 10.44
C LYS A 119 -0.33 -22.57 10.32
N ASN A 120 -0.06 -21.34 9.88
CA ASN A 120 1.29 -20.82 9.68
C ASN A 120 2.12 -21.63 8.67
N GLN A 121 1.48 -22.40 7.79
CA GLN A 121 2.19 -23.01 6.68
C GLN A 121 2.50 -21.98 5.59
N VAL A 122 1.48 -21.20 5.21
CA VAL A 122 1.58 -20.19 4.17
C VAL A 122 0.88 -18.93 4.64
N TRP A 123 1.61 -17.81 4.61
CA TRP A 123 1.04 -16.48 4.74
C TRP A 123 1.08 -15.76 3.40
N GLU A 124 0.01 -15.05 3.07
CA GLU A 124 -0.05 -14.12 1.94
C GLU A 124 -0.02 -12.68 2.48
N ILE A 125 0.82 -11.83 1.90
CA ILE A 125 0.89 -10.40 2.21
C ILE A 125 0.54 -9.56 0.98
N ASP A 126 -0.27 -8.53 1.20
CA ASP A 126 -0.65 -7.58 0.16
C ASP A 126 -0.87 -6.18 0.75
N ILE A 127 -0.91 -5.18 -0.12
CA ILE A 127 -1.09 -3.79 0.25
C ILE A 127 -2.18 -3.18 -0.63
N THR A 128 -3.19 -2.61 0.02
CA THR A 128 -4.21 -1.79 -0.63
C THR A 128 -4.18 -0.36 -0.10
N TYR A 129 -4.95 0.54 -0.71
CA TYR A 129 -5.21 1.86 -0.15
C TYR A 129 -6.60 1.91 0.50
N ILE A 130 -6.72 2.65 1.59
CA ILE A 130 -7.98 2.98 2.24
C ILE A 130 -8.24 4.48 2.08
N PRO A 131 -9.40 4.87 1.53
CA PRO A 131 -9.79 6.27 1.46
C PRO A 131 -10.04 6.82 2.87
N MET A 132 -9.56 8.04 3.11
CA MET A 132 -9.73 8.76 4.38
C MET A 132 -10.47 10.06 4.11
N ALA A 133 -11.03 10.68 5.16
CA ALA A 133 -11.72 11.98 5.05
C ALA A 133 -10.87 13.08 4.37
N LYS A 134 -9.54 12.96 4.40
CA LYS A 134 -8.59 13.81 3.68
C LYS A 134 -7.41 12.99 3.15
N GLY A 135 -7.57 12.39 1.97
CA GLY A 135 -6.52 11.61 1.30
C GLY A 135 -6.74 10.10 1.42
N PHE A 136 -5.67 9.33 1.50
CA PHE A 136 -5.71 7.87 1.63
C PHE A 136 -4.52 7.37 2.45
N MET A 137 -4.64 6.17 3.01
CA MET A 137 -3.56 5.46 3.68
C MET A 137 -3.32 4.11 3.01
N TYR A 138 -2.10 3.60 3.07
CA TYR A 138 -1.78 2.24 2.66
C TYR A 138 -2.07 1.28 3.81
N LEU A 139 -2.91 0.27 3.56
CA LEU A 139 -3.15 -0.84 4.47
C LEU A 139 -2.38 -2.06 3.95
N THR A 140 -1.39 -2.49 4.71
CA THR A 140 -0.75 -3.79 4.54
C THR A 140 -1.51 -4.81 5.40
N ALA A 141 -1.80 -5.98 4.86
CA ALA A 141 -2.37 -7.09 5.61
C ALA A 141 -1.63 -8.39 5.30
N ILE A 142 -1.58 -9.28 6.29
CA ILE A 142 -1.03 -10.62 6.20
C ILE A 142 -2.14 -11.58 6.61
N ILE A 143 -2.49 -12.51 5.72
CA ILE A 143 -3.49 -13.54 5.95
C ILE A 143 -2.83 -14.91 6.03
N ASP A 144 -3.21 -15.70 7.02
CA ASP A 144 -2.87 -17.13 7.07
C ASP A 144 -3.80 -17.91 6.12
N VAL A 145 -3.21 -18.56 5.13
CA VAL A 145 -3.96 -19.24 4.06
C VAL A 145 -4.66 -20.50 4.57
N TYR A 146 -4.27 -21.08 5.70
CA TYR A 146 -5.06 -22.20 6.24
C TYR A 146 -6.31 -21.71 6.96
N SER A 147 -6.14 -20.83 7.94
CA SER A 147 -7.21 -20.40 8.86
C SER A 147 -8.06 -19.25 8.35
N ARG A 148 -7.64 -18.55 7.30
CA ARG A 148 -8.23 -17.28 6.82
C ARG A 148 -8.15 -16.14 7.82
N TYR A 149 -7.33 -16.28 8.85
CA TYR A 149 -7.15 -15.29 9.88
C TYR A 149 -6.13 -14.23 9.44
N ILE A 150 -6.42 -12.95 9.70
CA ILE A 150 -5.46 -11.86 9.50
C ILE A 150 -4.49 -11.87 10.68
N VAL A 151 -3.29 -12.41 10.44
CA VAL A 151 -2.22 -12.53 11.44
C VAL A 151 -1.43 -11.24 11.63
N GLY A 152 -1.60 -10.26 10.75
CA GLY A 152 -0.96 -8.97 10.89
C GLY A 152 -1.55 -7.95 9.94
N TRP A 153 -1.59 -6.70 10.37
CA TRP A 153 -1.95 -5.58 9.51
C TRP A 153 -1.30 -4.30 10.00
N GLY A 154 -1.19 -3.30 9.12
CA GLY A 154 -0.67 -1.99 9.49
C GLY A 154 -1.02 -0.92 8.49
N LEU A 155 -1.23 0.30 8.99
CA LEU A 155 -1.50 1.48 8.19
C LEU A 155 -0.26 2.35 8.05
N SER A 156 -0.03 2.88 6.85
CA SER A 156 1.05 3.82 6.56
C SER A 156 0.59 4.94 5.64
N ASN A 157 1.23 6.10 5.77
CA ASN A 157 1.05 7.22 4.83
C ASN A 157 1.94 7.09 3.59
N SER A 158 2.82 6.09 3.54
CA SER A 158 3.74 5.83 2.43
C SER A 158 3.76 4.35 2.04
N LEU A 159 3.97 4.09 0.75
CA LEU A 159 4.24 2.76 0.23
C LEU A 159 5.74 2.44 0.36
N ASP A 160 6.24 2.35 1.59
CA ASP A 160 7.63 2.06 1.92
C ASP A 160 7.82 0.63 2.44
N ALA A 161 8.96 0.02 2.09
CA ALA A 161 9.29 -1.34 2.52
C ALA A 161 9.36 -1.49 4.05
N ASP A 162 9.78 -0.43 4.75
CA ASP A 162 9.89 -0.44 6.21
C ASP A 162 8.54 -0.64 6.89
N SER A 163 7.46 -0.07 6.33
CA SER A 163 6.11 -0.25 6.88
C SER A 163 5.65 -1.70 6.73
N SER A 164 5.82 -2.29 5.55
CA SER A 164 5.48 -3.70 5.32
C SER A 164 6.31 -4.65 6.19
N LEU A 165 7.61 -4.37 6.32
CA LEU A 165 8.52 -5.18 7.14
C LEU A 165 8.16 -5.11 8.63
N ARG A 166 7.70 -3.96 9.14
CA ARG A 166 7.19 -3.86 10.52
C ARG A 166 5.98 -4.76 10.73
N VAL A 167 5.01 -4.76 9.80
CA VAL A 167 3.84 -5.64 9.89
C VAL A 167 4.24 -7.12 9.92
N VAL A 168 5.21 -7.52 9.11
CA VAL A 168 5.75 -8.89 9.15
C VAL A 168 6.41 -9.21 10.49
N LYS A 169 7.23 -8.29 11.02
CA LYS A 169 7.88 -8.47 12.34
C LYS A 169 6.88 -8.62 13.47
N ASP A 170 5.85 -7.78 13.48
CA ASP A 170 4.79 -7.83 14.49
C ASP A 170 3.98 -9.13 14.38
N ALA A 171 3.60 -9.53 13.17
CA ALA A 171 2.89 -10.79 12.95
C ALA A 171 3.71 -12.01 13.41
N ILE A 172 5.02 -12.04 13.10
CA ILE A 172 5.91 -13.13 13.54
C ILE A 172 6.02 -13.18 15.07
N ARG A 173 6.11 -12.02 15.72
CA ARG A 173 6.17 -11.93 17.19
C ARG A 173 4.90 -12.50 17.82
N ASP A 174 3.74 -12.15 17.28
CA ASP A 174 2.45 -12.41 17.92
C ASP A 174 1.87 -13.79 17.57
N HIS A 175 2.15 -14.29 16.36
CA HIS A 175 1.55 -15.53 15.82
C HIS A 175 2.57 -16.62 15.49
N GLY A 176 3.87 -16.37 15.71
CA GLY A 176 4.95 -17.23 15.25
C GLY A 176 5.24 -17.02 13.76
N LYS A 177 6.22 -17.75 13.21
CA LYS A 177 6.64 -17.58 11.81
C LYS A 177 5.94 -18.55 10.86
N PRO A 178 5.66 -18.14 9.61
CA PRO A 178 5.19 -19.06 8.60
C PRO A 178 6.32 -19.90 8.01
N SER A 179 5.98 -21.05 7.41
CA SER A 179 6.95 -21.79 6.58
C SER A 179 7.23 -21.06 5.26
N ILE A 180 6.18 -20.51 4.63
CA ILE A 180 6.26 -19.76 3.38
C ILE A 180 5.56 -18.41 3.55
N LEU A 181 6.18 -17.34 3.06
CA LEU A 181 5.53 -16.05 2.90
C LEU A 181 5.45 -15.70 1.41
N ASN A 182 4.22 -15.54 0.91
CA ASN A 182 3.90 -15.19 -0.47
C ASN A 182 3.59 -13.69 -0.60
N SER A 183 4.20 -13.02 -1.57
CA SER A 183 3.92 -11.62 -1.89
C SER A 183 3.91 -11.38 -3.40
N ASP A 184 3.48 -10.21 -3.85
CA ASP A 184 3.76 -9.76 -5.21
C ASP A 184 5.26 -9.42 -5.41
N GLN A 185 5.63 -9.03 -6.64
CA GLN A 185 6.99 -8.60 -6.99
C GLN A 185 7.18 -7.08 -6.84
N GLY A 186 6.40 -6.42 -5.99
CA GLY A 186 6.52 -5.00 -5.70
C GLY A 186 7.87 -4.64 -5.10
N SER A 187 8.30 -3.39 -5.29
CA SER A 187 9.59 -2.89 -4.77
C SER A 187 9.70 -2.98 -3.25
N GLN A 188 8.57 -2.96 -2.54
CA GLN A 188 8.49 -3.09 -1.10
C GLN A 188 8.80 -4.50 -0.58
N PHE A 189 8.62 -5.54 -1.40
CA PHE A 189 8.91 -6.94 -1.06
C PHE A 189 10.16 -7.48 -1.76
N THR A 190 10.66 -6.76 -2.77
CA THR A 190 11.88 -7.08 -3.52
C THR A 190 13.07 -6.20 -3.12
N CYS A 191 13.02 -5.57 -1.95
CA CYS A 191 14.16 -4.85 -1.37
C CYS A 191 15.03 -5.77 -0.50
N ARG A 192 16.28 -5.36 -0.30
CA ARG A 192 17.29 -6.12 0.44
C ARG A 192 16.86 -6.36 1.89
N GLU A 193 16.44 -5.31 2.59
CA GLU A 193 16.10 -5.35 4.01
C GLU A 193 14.96 -6.34 4.30
N TYR A 194 13.99 -6.42 3.39
CA TYR A 194 12.87 -7.36 3.50
C TYR A 194 13.31 -8.81 3.27
N VAL A 195 14.05 -9.05 2.18
CA VAL A 195 14.51 -10.40 1.81
C VAL A 195 15.50 -10.96 2.82
N GLU A 196 16.46 -10.17 3.28
CA GLU A 196 17.45 -10.58 4.29
C GLU A 196 16.76 -10.96 5.60
N TYR A 197 15.79 -10.16 6.06
CA TYR A 197 15.05 -10.48 7.28
C TYR A 197 14.29 -11.81 7.17
N LEU A 198 13.61 -12.09 6.05
CA LEU A 198 12.90 -13.36 5.88
C LEU A 198 13.86 -14.56 5.85
N LYS A 199 15.04 -14.40 5.23
CA LYS A 199 16.09 -15.42 5.25
C LYS A 199 16.62 -15.69 6.64
N ASP A 200 16.86 -14.64 7.43
CA ASP A 200 17.32 -14.76 8.81
C ASP A 200 16.30 -15.47 9.70
N GLN A 201 15.00 -15.31 9.40
CA GLN A 201 13.94 -16.06 10.07
C GLN A 201 13.75 -17.50 9.55
N HIS A 202 14.52 -17.91 8.54
CA HIS A 202 14.37 -19.18 7.82
C HIS A 202 12.98 -19.38 7.20
N ILE A 203 12.37 -18.30 6.70
CA ILE A 203 11.09 -18.33 6.01
C ILE A 203 11.35 -18.48 4.50
N GLN A 204 10.66 -19.41 3.85
CA GLN A 204 10.75 -19.54 2.40
C GLN A 204 9.99 -18.39 1.72
N ILE A 205 10.68 -17.69 0.81
CA ILE A 205 10.11 -16.55 0.09
C ILE A 205 9.46 -17.08 -1.19
N SER A 206 8.16 -16.82 -1.35
CA SER A 206 7.43 -17.05 -2.59
C SER A 206 6.98 -15.72 -3.16
N MET A 207 7.09 -15.56 -4.48
CA MET A 207 6.58 -14.36 -5.15
C MET A 207 5.73 -14.70 -6.35
N ASP A 208 4.60 -14.01 -6.48
CA ASP A 208 3.70 -14.21 -7.62
C ASP A 208 4.39 -13.81 -8.92
N GLY A 209 4.08 -14.57 -9.97
CA GLY A 209 4.51 -14.20 -11.33
C GLY A 209 3.56 -13.17 -11.91
N LYS A 210 4.03 -12.35 -12.86
CA LYS A 210 3.15 -11.50 -13.65
C LYS A 210 2.01 -12.32 -14.28
N GLY A 211 0.77 -11.93 -14.02
CA GLY A 211 -0.43 -12.55 -14.59
C GLY A 211 -1.07 -13.67 -13.76
N ARG A 212 -0.70 -13.83 -12.48
CA ARG A 212 -1.26 -14.84 -11.58
C ARG A 212 -2.16 -14.26 -10.48
N ALA A 213 -3.22 -13.55 -10.88
CA ALA A 213 -4.18 -12.94 -9.95
C ALA A 213 -4.99 -13.98 -9.13
N LEU A 214 -5.13 -15.21 -9.62
CA LEU A 214 -5.90 -16.26 -8.93
C LEU A 214 -5.24 -16.80 -7.66
N ASP A 215 -3.97 -16.48 -7.42
CA ASP A 215 -3.23 -17.06 -6.30
C ASP A 215 -3.40 -16.24 -4.99
N ASN A 216 -3.82 -14.97 -5.07
CA ASN A 216 -4.09 -14.08 -3.92
C ASN A 216 -5.60 -13.94 -3.59
N ILE A 217 -6.44 -14.90 -4.02
CA ILE A 217 -7.91 -14.81 -3.90
C ILE A 217 -8.38 -14.51 -2.47
N TYR A 218 -7.66 -15.00 -1.45
CA TYR A 218 -8.09 -14.84 -0.06
C TYR A 218 -7.89 -13.41 0.44
N ILE A 219 -6.73 -12.82 0.14
CA ILE A 219 -6.46 -11.43 0.49
C ILE A 219 -7.27 -10.46 -0.39
N GLU A 220 -7.49 -10.77 -1.67
CA GLU A 220 -8.42 -10.02 -2.54
C GLU A 220 -9.85 -10.03 -2.01
N ARG A 221 -10.34 -11.18 -1.53
CA ARG A 221 -11.67 -11.28 -0.92
C ARG A 221 -11.75 -10.50 0.39
N PHE A 222 -10.67 -10.47 1.17
CA PHE A 222 -10.58 -9.64 2.35
C PHE A 222 -10.68 -8.15 1.99
N TRP A 223 -9.96 -7.70 0.95
CA TRP A 223 -10.07 -6.32 0.46
C TRP A 223 -11.47 -5.95 0.03
N ARG A 224 -12.15 -6.84 -0.70
CA ARG A 224 -13.55 -6.60 -1.11
C ARG A 224 -14.47 -6.38 0.10
N THR A 225 -14.22 -7.07 1.21
CA THR A 225 -14.98 -6.90 2.46
C THR A 225 -14.71 -5.53 3.09
N ILE A 226 -13.45 -5.11 3.15
CA ILE A 226 -13.06 -3.79 3.69
C ILE A 226 -13.68 -2.67 2.85
N SER A 227 -13.57 -2.73 1.53
CA SER A 227 -14.09 -1.70 0.61
C SER A 227 -15.60 -1.50 0.77
N ILE A 228 -16.37 -2.60 0.92
CA ILE A 228 -17.83 -2.53 1.15
C ILE A 228 -18.14 -1.89 2.50
N SER A 229 -17.40 -2.25 3.56
CA SER A 229 -17.65 -1.72 4.92
C SER A 229 -17.30 -0.25 5.10
N THR A 230 -16.41 0.29 4.25
CA THR A 230 -15.96 1.70 4.32
C THR A 230 -16.87 2.65 3.53
N SER A 231 -17.87 2.11 2.82
CA SER A 231 -18.84 2.87 2.02
C SER A 231 -20.15 3.21 2.78
N ILE A 232 -20.11 3.19 4.12
CA ILE A 232 -21.20 3.55 5.04
C ILE A 232 -20.77 4.76 5.86
#